data_AF-A0A1I6V643-F1
#
_entry.id   AF-A0A1I6V643-F1
#
_cell.length_a   1.000
_cell.length_b   1.000
_cell.length_c   1.000
_cell.angle_alpha   90.00
_cell.angle_beta   90.00
_cell.angle_gamma   90.00
#
_symmetry.space_group_name_H-M   'P 1'
#
loop_
_entity.id
_entity.type
_entity.pdbx_description
1 polymer ?
#
loop_
_entity_poly.entity_id
_entity_poly.type
_entity_poly.pdbx_seq_one_letter_code
_entity_poly.pdbx_strand_id
1 'polypeptide(L)'
;MFSRIFQDEFAKVDILKNLEKNLMKYFLFPYLKYKEVNVYIDGQNQLYLVSTGKSKKYGVAEIDYINKLESGFTDNDLKEKLMDSFSKCYSIESTDTKANETVMGRLMGYKSYTRAVKGLKLVGILWSYRKGYKIVPTEKIQGQGFVHLSELIIESNDETLVRSVREGIELACISSE
;
A
#
# COMPACT_ATOMS: atom_id res chain seq x y z
N MET A 1 -5.47 2.54 45.37
CA MET A 1 -4.94 3.71 44.63
C MET A 1 -3.52 3.49 44.10
N PHE A 2 -2.68 2.68 44.76
CA PHE A 2 -1.30 2.38 44.32
C PHE A 2 -1.16 1.50 43.07
N SER A 3 -2.18 0.75 42.64
CA SER A 3 -2.08 -0.19 41.51
C SER A 3 -2.08 0.47 40.12
N ARG A 4 -2.74 1.63 39.97
CA ARG A 4 -2.81 2.34 38.68
C ARG A 4 -1.48 2.98 38.28
N ILE A 5 -0.76 3.56 39.25
CA ILE A 5 0.52 4.26 39.01
C ILE A 5 1.58 3.27 38.50
N PHE A 6 1.66 2.07 39.09
CA PHE A 6 2.58 1.04 38.62
C PHE A 6 2.25 0.53 37.21
N GLN A 7 0.97 0.31 36.89
CA GLN A 7 0.58 -0.13 35.54
C GLN A 7 0.93 0.92 34.47
N ASP A 8 0.77 2.21 34.76
CA ASP A 8 1.10 3.29 33.84
C ASP A 8 2.62 3.43 33.60
N GLU A 9 3.45 3.16 34.60
CA GLU A 9 4.91 3.19 34.45
C GLU A 9 5.44 2.00 33.63
N PHE A 10 4.92 0.79 33.86
CA PHE A 10 5.28 -0.38 33.06
C PHE A 10 4.90 -0.21 31.57
N ALA A 11 3.69 0.30 31.31
CA ALA A 11 3.25 0.60 29.95
C ALA A 11 4.16 1.62 29.25
N LYS A 12 4.61 2.66 29.97
CA LYS A 12 5.55 3.66 29.42
C LYS A 12 6.92 3.04 29.08
N VAL A 13 7.46 2.18 29.92
CA VAL A 13 8.76 1.52 29.69
C VAL A 13 8.71 0.62 28.44
N ASP A 14 7.63 -0.12 28.26
CA ASP A 14 7.47 -0.99 27.08
C ASP A 14 7.25 -0.19 25.79
N ILE A 15 6.54 0.95 25.87
CA ILE A 15 6.40 1.89 24.74
C ILE A 15 7.77 2.45 24.34
N LEU A 16 8.59 2.88 25.32
CA LEU A 16 9.92 3.44 25.06
C LEU A 16 10.86 2.40 24.44
N LYS A 17 10.90 1.17 24.96
CA LYS A 17 11.70 0.07 24.39
C LYS A 17 11.28 -0.27 22.95
N ASN A 18 9.99 -0.26 22.66
CA ASN A 18 9.49 -0.50 21.30
C ASN A 18 9.82 0.65 20.35
N LEU A 19 9.76 1.91 20.82
CA LEU A 19 10.19 3.08 20.06
C LEU A 19 11.68 3.00 19.72
N GLU A 20 12.54 2.70 20.69
CA GLU A 20 13.99 2.54 20.48
C GLU A 20 14.29 1.42 19.49
N LYS A 21 13.65 0.26 19.64
CA LYS A 21 13.82 -0.88 18.73
C LYS A 21 13.42 -0.53 17.29
N ASN A 22 12.30 0.18 17.11
CA ASN A 22 11.84 0.60 15.79
C ASN A 22 12.75 1.68 15.18
N LEU A 23 13.20 2.65 15.97
CA LEU A 23 14.16 3.66 15.52
C LEU A 23 15.48 3.03 15.08
N MET A 24 16.01 2.08 15.86
CA MET A 24 17.23 1.35 15.52
C MET A 24 17.05 0.50 14.26
N LYS A 25 15.89 -0.15 14.10
CA LYS A 25 15.54 -0.87 12.87
C LYS A 25 15.55 0.05 11.65
N TYR A 26 14.94 1.24 11.74
CA TYR A 26 14.94 2.21 10.65
C TYR A 26 16.30 2.87 10.40
N PHE A 27 17.13 2.97 11.43
CA PHE A 27 18.51 3.42 11.28
C PHE A 27 19.34 2.40 10.47
N LEU A 28 19.26 1.12 10.83
CA LEU A 28 19.96 0.03 10.15
C LEU A 28 19.39 -0.27 8.75
N PHE A 29 18.08 -0.08 8.57
CA PHE A 29 17.37 -0.38 7.33
C PHE A 29 16.56 0.85 6.88
N PRO A 30 17.22 1.88 6.29
CA PRO A 30 16.57 3.14 5.95
C PRO A 30 15.45 2.98 4.90
N TYR A 31 15.51 1.94 4.07
CA TYR A 31 14.45 1.63 3.11
C TYR A 31 13.14 1.20 3.77
N LEU A 32 13.15 0.77 5.04
CA LEU A 32 11.93 0.45 5.78
C LEU A 32 11.19 1.68 6.31
N LYS A 33 11.76 2.88 6.16
CA LYS A 33 11.15 4.16 6.57
C LYS A 33 10.00 4.59 5.68
N TYR A 34 9.95 4.04 4.47
CA TYR A 34 8.92 4.29 3.47
C TYR A 34 8.41 2.95 3.00
N LYS A 35 7.12 2.87 2.73
CA LYS A 35 6.49 1.70 2.14
C LYS A 35 5.41 2.14 1.17
N GLU A 36 5.12 1.28 0.21
CA GLU A 36 4.09 1.53 -0.78
C GLU A 36 3.30 0.25 -1.01
N VAL A 37 1.98 0.40 -1.07
CA VAL A 37 1.05 -0.64 -1.50
C VAL A 37 0.20 -0.05 -2.62
N ASN A 38 0.18 -0.73 -3.76
CA ASN A 38 -0.66 -0.39 -4.89
C ASN A 38 -1.98 -1.16 -4.79
N VAL A 39 -3.10 -0.45 -4.79
CA VAL A 39 -4.44 -1.05 -4.72
C VAL A 39 -5.10 -0.91 -6.08
N TYR A 40 -5.16 -2.01 -6.83
CA TYR A 40 -5.91 -2.07 -8.08
C TYR A 40 -7.35 -2.46 -7.82
N ILE A 41 -8.29 -1.79 -8.50
CA ILE A 41 -9.73 -2.02 -8.36
C ILE A 41 -10.31 -2.41 -9.71
N ASP A 42 -10.97 -3.57 -9.78
CA ASP A 42 -11.64 -4.01 -11.01
C ASP A 42 -13.09 -3.52 -11.11
N GLY A 43 -13.74 -3.80 -12.24
CA GLY A 43 -15.13 -3.41 -12.49
C GLY A 43 -16.17 -4.09 -11.59
N GLN A 44 -15.78 -5.08 -10.78
CA GLN A 44 -16.62 -5.72 -9.78
C GLN A 44 -16.36 -5.19 -8.36
N ASN A 45 -15.53 -4.14 -8.23
CA ASN A 45 -15.04 -3.60 -6.96
C ASN A 45 -14.23 -4.62 -6.13
N GLN A 46 -13.60 -5.61 -6.77
CA GLN A 46 -12.58 -6.42 -6.10
C GLN A 46 -11.28 -5.62 -6.01
N LEU A 47 -10.56 -5.80 -4.89
CA LEU A 47 -9.29 -5.13 -4.66
C LEU A 47 -8.13 -6.12 -4.78
N TYR A 48 -7.05 -5.67 -5.42
CA TYR A 48 -5.76 -6.36 -5.47
C TYR A 48 -4.72 -5.44 -4.84
N LEU A 49 -4.32 -5.76 -3.60
CA LEU A 49 -3.33 -5.02 -2.83
C LEU A 49 -1.97 -5.63 -3.11
N VAL A 50 -1.13 -4.89 -3.83
CA VAL A 50 0.19 -5.34 -4.28
C VAL A 50 1.26 -4.62 -3.50
N SER A 51 2.06 -5.38 -2.77
CA SER A 51 3.17 -4.83 -1.98
C SER A 51 4.34 -4.47 -2.88
N THR A 52 5.18 -3.53 -2.45
CA THR A 52 6.41 -3.16 -3.17
C THR A 52 7.69 -3.65 -2.49
N GLY A 53 8.74 -3.81 -3.26
CA GLY A 53 10.07 -4.21 -2.81
C GLY A 53 11.17 -3.49 -3.58
N LYS A 54 12.43 -3.82 -3.27
CA LYS A 54 13.58 -3.25 -3.97
C LYS A 54 13.61 -3.76 -5.40
N SER A 55 13.78 -2.85 -6.35
CA SER A 55 14.04 -3.15 -7.76
C SER A 55 15.41 -2.59 -8.13
N LYS A 56 16.25 -3.39 -8.80
CA LYS A 56 17.55 -2.91 -9.30
C LYS A 56 17.37 -1.94 -10.46
N LYS A 57 16.28 -2.07 -11.21
CA LYS A 57 15.98 -1.25 -12.40
C LYS A 57 15.22 0.03 -12.08
N TYR A 58 14.23 -0.05 -11.20
CA TYR A 58 13.28 1.04 -10.93
C TYR A 58 13.42 1.62 -9.51
N GLY A 59 14.33 1.09 -8.69
CA GLY A 59 14.49 1.44 -7.29
C GLY A 59 13.45 0.76 -6.40
N VAL A 60 12.16 0.98 -6.70
CA VAL A 60 11.01 0.34 -6.05
C VAL A 60 10.06 -0.18 -7.12
N ALA A 61 9.57 -1.41 -6.96
CA ALA A 61 8.56 -1.99 -7.83
C ALA A 61 7.73 -3.03 -7.08
N GLU A 62 6.59 -3.41 -7.66
CA GLU A 62 5.69 -4.43 -7.13
C GLU A 62 6.38 -5.79 -6.99
N ILE A 63 6.11 -6.48 -5.87
CA ILE A 63 6.56 -7.85 -5.63
C ILE A 63 5.40 -8.83 -5.84
N ASP A 64 5.72 -10.12 -6.04
CA ASP A 64 4.73 -11.21 -6.12
C ASP A 64 4.10 -11.55 -4.75
N TYR A 65 3.60 -10.52 -4.08
CA TYR A 65 2.78 -10.63 -2.88
C TYR A 65 1.52 -9.80 -3.05
N ILE A 66 0.40 -10.51 -3.26
CA ILE A 66 -0.89 -9.91 -3.60
C ILE A 66 -1.92 -10.39 -2.59
N ASN A 67 -2.55 -9.44 -1.90
CA ASN A 67 -3.78 -9.71 -1.17
C ASN A 67 -4.98 -9.38 -2.06
N LYS A 68 -5.92 -10.31 -2.15
CA LYS A 68 -7.19 -10.10 -2.85
C LYS A 68 -8.32 -9.90 -1.85
N LEU A 69 -9.18 -8.92 -2.12
CA LEU A 69 -10.46 -8.74 -1.44
C LEU A 69 -11.58 -8.82 -2.46
N GLU A 70 -12.54 -9.70 -2.22
CA GLU A 70 -13.73 -9.80 -3.06
C GLU A 70 -14.71 -8.68 -2.76
N SER A 71 -15.60 -8.40 -3.72
CA SER A 71 -16.64 -7.38 -3.57
C SER A 71 -17.49 -7.65 -2.31
N GLY A 72 -17.86 -6.60 -1.58
CA GLY A 72 -18.59 -6.72 -0.32
C GLY A 72 -17.72 -6.94 0.92
N PHE A 73 -16.38 -6.80 0.81
CA PHE A 73 -15.47 -6.84 1.95
C PHE A 73 -15.81 -5.78 3.02
N THR A 74 -15.59 -6.13 4.28
CA THR A 74 -15.80 -5.24 5.42
C THR A 74 -14.60 -4.33 5.67
N ASP A 75 -14.77 -3.30 6.48
CA ASP A 75 -13.68 -2.42 6.90
C ASP A 75 -12.57 -3.17 7.64
N ASN A 76 -12.93 -4.21 8.39
CA ASN A 76 -11.96 -5.05 9.09
C ASN A 76 -11.14 -5.88 8.10
N ASP A 77 -11.77 -6.45 7.07
CA ASP A 77 -11.05 -7.19 6.03
C ASP A 77 -10.06 -6.29 5.29
N LEU A 78 -10.48 -5.07 4.94
CA LEU A 78 -9.62 -4.09 4.30
C LEU A 78 -8.44 -3.71 5.21
N LYS A 79 -8.70 -3.44 6.50
CA LYS A 79 -7.65 -3.13 7.46
C LYS A 79 -6.63 -4.26 7.58
N GLU A 80 -7.10 -5.49 7.76
CA GLU A 80 -6.23 -6.66 7.90
C GLU A 80 -5.33 -6.82 6.68
N LYS A 81 -5.90 -6.78 5.47
CA LYS A 81 -5.13 -6.96 4.23
C LYS A 81 -4.18 -5.79 3.94
N LEU A 82 -4.54 -4.56 4.32
CA LEU A 82 -3.61 -3.43 4.25
C LEU A 82 -2.41 -3.64 5.17
N MET A 83 -2.65 -3.98 6.43
CA MET A 83 -1.58 -4.20 7.41
C MET A 83 -0.66 -5.36 7.01
N ASP A 84 -1.25 -6.45 6.52
CA ASP A 84 -0.48 -7.58 6.00
C ASP A 84 0.36 -7.17 4.78
N SER A 85 -0.21 -6.46 3.80
CA SER A 85 0.53 -5.97 2.62
C SER A 85 1.69 -5.04 3.03
N PHE A 86 1.45 -4.09 3.93
CA PHE A 86 2.52 -3.24 4.47
C PHE A 86 3.58 -4.01 5.24
N SER A 87 3.22 -5.11 5.90
CA SER A 87 4.20 -5.97 6.59
C SER A 87 5.14 -6.68 5.61
N LYS A 88 4.70 -6.88 4.36
CA LYS A 88 5.41 -7.60 3.30
C LYS A 88 6.19 -6.68 2.37
N CYS A 89 5.99 -5.37 2.42
CA CYS A 89 6.85 -4.43 1.70
C CYS A 89 8.33 -4.68 2.04
N TYR A 90 9.16 -4.80 1.01
CA TYR A 90 10.60 -5.12 1.10
C TYR A 90 10.94 -6.46 1.78
N SER A 91 9.98 -7.38 1.91
CA SER A 91 10.26 -8.74 2.42
C SER A 91 11.01 -9.61 1.41
N ILE A 92 10.83 -9.32 0.12
CA ILE A 92 11.54 -9.93 -1.01
C ILE A 92 11.96 -8.84 -2.01
N GLU A 93 12.91 -9.16 -2.88
CA GLU A 93 13.24 -8.29 -4.02
C GLU A 93 12.13 -8.36 -5.07
N SER A 94 11.86 -7.23 -5.72
CA SER A 94 11.04 -7.20 -6.92
C SER A 94 11.71 -8.05 -7.99
N THR A 95 10.93 -8.89 -8.65
CA THR A 95 11.42 -9.58 -9.82
C THR A 95 11.54 -8.54 -10.93
N ASP A 96 12.76 -8.14 -11.25
CA ASP A 96 13.07 -7.32 -12.43
C ASP A 96 12.97 -8.19 -13.70
N THR A 97 11.88 -8.95 -13.84
CA THR A 97 11.59 -9.81 -14.98
C THR A 97 11.56 -9.00 -16.27
N LYS A 98 11.52 -9.70 -17.41
CA LYS A 98 11.31 -9.10 -18.73
C LYS A 98 10.19 -8.05 -18.65
N ALA A 99 10.34 -6.94 -19.36
CA ALA A 99 9.45 -5.76 -19.29
C ALA A 99 7.94 -6.07 -19.44
N ASN A 100 7.62 -7.26 -19.93
CA ASN A 100 6.32 -7.77 -20.29
C ASN A 100 5.71 -8.72 -19.22
N GLU A 101 6.47 -9.10 -18.19
CA GLU A 101 6.04 -9.97 -17.10
C GLU A 101 5.97 -9.17 -15.79
N THR A 102 4.94 -8.33 -15.66
CA THR A 102 4.65 -7.61 -14.41
C THR A 102 3.85 -8.48 -13.44
N VAL A 103 3.81 -8.11 -12.15
CA VAL A 103 2.98 -8.78 -11.14
C VAL A 103 1.53 -8.84 -11.59
N MET A 104 0.97 -7.70 -12.01
CA MET A 104 -0.39 -7.64 -12.58
C MET A 104 -0.52 -8.42 -13.89
N GLY A 105 0.52 -8.43 -14.74
CA GLY A 105 0.55 -9.25 -15.95
C GLY A 105 0.42 -10.74 -15.66
N ARG A 106 1.18 -11.26 -14.69
CA ARG A 106 1.08 -12.65 -14.23
C ARG A 106 -0.28 -12.95 -13.62
N LEU A 107 -0.75 -12.08 -12.72
CA LEU A 107 -2.04 -12.24 -12.05
C LEU A 107 -3.21 -12.31 -13.04
N MET A 108 -3.21 -11.41 -14.04
CA MET A 108 -4.32 -11.29 -14.99
C MET A 108 -4.14 -12.16 -16.25
N GLY A 109 -3.03 -12.89 -16.37
CA GLY A 109 -2.75 -13.75 -17.53
C GLY A 109 -2.38 -13.00 -18.81
N TYR A 110 -1.87 -11.76 -18.71
CA TYR A 110 -1.47 -10.95 -19.86
C TYR A 110 0.04 -10.72 -19.91
N LYS A 111 0.62 -10.86 -21.10
CA LYS A 111 2.05 -10.54 -21.39
C LYS A 111 2.36 -9.04 -21.46
N SER A 112 1.42 -8.17 -21.14
CA SER A 112 1.59 -6.72 -21.26
C SER A 112 0.90 -6.06 -20.08
N TYR A 113 1.64 -5.20 -19.36
CA TYR A 113 1.10 -4.42 -18.26
C TYR A 113 -0.13 -3.61 -18.69
N THR A 114 -0.04 -2.90 -19.82
CA THR A 114 -1.14 -2.08 -20.35
C THR A 114 -2.41 -2.88 -20.57
N ARG A 115 -2.31 -4.14 -21.03
CA ARG A 115 -3.49 -5.02 -21.16
C ARG A 115 -3.99 -5.50 -19.80
N ALA A 116 -3.08 -5.89 -18.91
CA ALA A 116 -3.42 -6.37 -17.58
C ALA A 116 -4.21 -5.35 -16.76
N VAL A 117 -3.90 -4.07 -16.92
CA VAL A 117 -4.51 -2.98 -16.12
C VAL A 117 -5.55 -2.16 -16.88
N LYS A 118 -5.98 -2.58 -18.09
CA LYS A 118 -6.85 -1.77 -18.97
C LYS A 118 -8.17 -1.35 -18.31
N GLY A 119 -8.79 -2.26 -17.56
CA GLY A 119 -10.08 -2.04 -16.90
C GLY A 119 -9.96 -1.80 -15.39
N LEU A 120 -8.76 -1.45 -14.90
CA LEU A 120 -8.51 -1.29 -13.47
C LEU A 120 -8.35 0.19 -13.13
N LYS A 121 -8.91 0.61 -12.00
CA LYS A 121 -8.50 1.82 -11.28
C LYS A 121 -7.27 1.49 -10.42
N LEU A 122 -6.55 2.52 -9.97
CA LEU A 122 -5.42 2.37 -9.04
C LEU A 122 -5.50 3.45 -7.96
N VAL A 123 -5.17 3.05 -6.73
CA VAL A 123 -4.85 3.93 -5.61
C VAL A 123 -3.48 3.54 -5.08
N GLY A 124 -2.54 4.48 -5.03
CA GLY A 124 -1.26 4.30 -4.35
C GLY A 124 -1.40 4.62 -2.87
N ILE A 125 -0.91 3.77 -1.99
CA ILE A 125 -0.89 4.02 -0.54
C ILE A 125 0.56 4.08 -0.08
N LEU A 126 1.02 5.30 0.20
CA LEU A 126 2.38 5.55 0.68
C LEU A 126 2.35 5.64 2.19
N TRP A 127 3.25 4.93 2.87
CA TRP A 127 3.45 5.05 4.31
C TRP A 127 4.85 5.58 4.62
N SER A 128 4.93 6.48 5.58
CA SER A 128 6.19 6.98 6.12
C SER A 128 6.15 6.96 7.64
N TYR A 129 7.23 6.46 8.26
CA TYR A 129 7.34 6.37 9.72
C TYR A 129 7.16 7.71 10.47
N ARG A 130 7.35 8.86 9.80
CA ARG A 130 7.17 10.19 10.40
C ARG A 130 5.82 10.83 10.10
N LYS A 131 5.20 10.51 8.97
CA LYS A 131 4.05 11.25 8.44
C LYS A 131 2.76 10.43 8.38
N GLY A 132 2.83 9.13 8.71
CA GLY A 132 1.68 8.24 8.54
C GLY A 132 1.49 7.87 7.09
N TYR A 133 0.25 7.86 6.63
CA TYR A 133 -0.14 7.42 5.29
C TYR A 133 -0.50 8.59 4.39
N LYS A 134 -0.31 8.40 3.09
CA LYS A 134 -0.84 9.22 2.01
C LYS A 134 -1.57 8.33 1.04
N ILE A 135 -2.85 8.61 0.83
CA ILE A 135 -3.67 7.93 -0.18
C ILE A 135 -3.61 8.78 -1.45
N VAL A 136 -3.13 8.19 -2.52
CA VAL A 136 -2.89 8.84 -3.80
C VAL A 136 -3.84 8.23 -4.82
N PRO A 137 -5.05 8.80 -5.00
CA PRO A 137 -5.94 8.38 -6.06
C PRO A 137 -5.30 8.68 -7.43
N THR A 138 -5.67 7.89 -8.43
CA THR A 138 -5.16 8.04 -9.79
C THR A 138 -6.29 8.14 -10.81
N GLU A 139 -5.98 8.82 -11.91
CA GLU A 139 -6.76 8.77 -13.13
C GLU A 139 -6.06 7.86 -14.14
N LYS A 140 -6.79 6.90 -14.69
CA LYS A 140 -6.31 6.05 -15.78
C LYS A 140 -6.59 6.71 -17.11
N ILE A 141 -5.53 7.22 -17.75
CA ILE A 141 -5.57 7.88 -19.05
C ILE A 141 -5.12 6.91 -20.15
N GLN A 142 -5.91 6.81 -21.22
CA GLN A 142 -5.58 5.99 -22.38
C GLN A 142 -4.24 6.39 -22.99
N GLY A 143 -3.36 5.41 -23.22
CA GLY A 143 -2.02 5.62 -23.79
C GLY A 143 -0.97 6.15 -22.81
N GLN A 144 -1.35 6.73 -21.67
CA GLN A 144 -0.41 7.29 -20.68
C GLN A 144 -0.29 6.45 -19.40
N GLY A 145 -1.30 5.63 -19.08
CA GLY A 145 -1.29 4.81 -17.88
C GLY A 145 -1.97 5.50 -16.70
N PHE A 146 -1.47 5.27 -15.49
CA PHE A 146 -2.04 5.87 -14.27
C PHE A 146 -1.32 7.19 -13.97
N VAL A 147 -2.09 8.27 -13.81
CA VAL A 147 -1.60 9.59 -13.45
C VAL A 147 -2.11 9.93 -12.05
N HIS A 148 -1.22 10.40 -11.18
CA HIS A 148 -1.60 10.79 -9.82
C HIS A 148 -2.49 12.03 -9.84
N LEU A 149 -3.60 11.99 -9.11
CA LEU A 149 -4.46 13.14 -8.86
C LEU A 149 -3.88 13.92 -7.66
N SER A 150 -2.77 14.62 -7.89
CA SER A 150 -1.95 15.24 -6.83
C SER A 150 -2.71 16.21 -5.92
N GLU A 151 -3.73 16.89 -6.44
CA GLU A 151 -4.60 17.81 -5.68
C GLU A 151 -5.59 17.09 -4.75
N LEU A 152 -5.75 15.76 -4.92
CA LEU A 152 -6.70 14.93 -4.20
C LEU A 152 -6.00 13.94 -3.25
N ILE A 153 -4.73 14.19 -2.90
CA ILE A 153 -4.00 13.35 -1.95
C ILE A 153 -4.62 13.49 -0.55
N ILE A 154 -4.92 12.35 0.08
CA ILE A 154 -5.50 12.30 1.43
C ILE A 154 -4.40 11.91 2.41
N GLU A 155 -4.08 12.78 3.37
CA GLU A 155 -3.19 12.44 4.49
C GLU A 155 -3.98 11.66 5.56
N SER A 156 -3.36 10.62 6.12
CA SER A 156 -4.06 9.66 6.99
C SER A 156 -3.13 9.05 8.04
N ASN A 157 -3.72 8.42 9.06
CA ASN A 157 -3.01 7.74 10.15
C ASN A 157 -3.63 6.35 10.41
N ASP A 158 -3.14 5.60 11.39
CA ASP A 158 -3.63 4.23 11.66
C ASP A 158 -5.13 4.16 12.01
N GLU A 159 -5.70 5.23 12.57
CA GLU A 159 -7.12 5.30 12.94
C GLU A 159 -8.01 5.62 11.73
N THR A 160 -7.53 6.47 10.82
CA THR A 160 -8.30 6.95 9.66
C THR A 160 -8.00 6.21 8.36
N LEU A 161 -7.02 5.31 8.36
CA LEU A 161 -6.50 4.62 7.17
C LEU A 161 -7.60 4.03 6.30
N VAL A 162 -8.47 3.19 6.88
CA VAL A 162 -9.50 2.46 6.12
C VAL A 162 -10.46 3.42 5.43
N ARG A 163 -10.93 4.45 6.16
CA ARG A 163 -11.83 5.47 5.62
C ARG A 163 -11.16 6.24 4.48
N SER A 164 -9.92 6.69 4.68
CA SER A 164 -9.16 7.42 3.66
C SER A 164 -8.91 6.57 2.41
N VAL A 165 -8.67 5.26 2.57
CA VAL A 165 -8.51 4.34 1.43
C VAL A 165 -9.81 4.20 0.64
N ARG A 166 -10.96 4.06 1.32
CA ARG A 166 -12.28 4.04 0.65
C ARG A 166 -12.52 5.31 -0.15
N GLU A 167 -12.26 6.47 0.46
CA GLU A 167 -12.38 7.77 -0.22
C GLU A 167 -11.44 7.85 -1.44
N GLY A 168 -10.19 7.39 -1.32
CA GLY A 168 -9.28 7.30 -2.46
C GLY A 168 -9.77 6.38 -3.58
N ILE A 169 -10.44 5.27 -3.25
CA ILE A 169 -11.05 4.35 -4.24
C ILE A 169 -12.21 5.04 -4.99
N GLU A 170 -13.02 5.82 -4.28
CA GLU A 170 -14.12 6.60 -4.87
C GLU A 170 -13.60 7.68 -5.82
N LEU A 171 -12.52 8.37 -5.45
CA LEU A 171 -11.88 9.41 -6.26
C LEU A 171 -11.12 8.85 -7.46
N ALA A 172 -10.56 7.64 -7.36
CA ALA A 172 -9.85 7.02 -8.47
C ALA A 172 -10.80 6.74 -9.64
N CYS A 173 -10.36 7.04 -10.85
CA CYS A 173 -11.20 6.98 -12.03
C CYS A 173 -10.45 6.45 -13.25
N ILE A 174 -11.23 6.07 -14.26
CA ILE A 174 -10.75 5.78 -15.60
C ILE A 174 -11.39 6.84 -16.48
N SER A 175 -10.60 7.64 -17.19
CA SER A 175 -11.14 8.62 -18.11
C SER A 175 -11.90 7.87 -19.21
N SER A 176 -13.18 8.14 -19.35
CA SER A 176 -13.90 7.81 -20.59
C SER A 176 -13.44 8.78 -21.67
N GLU A 177 -13.23 8.27 -22.89
CA GLU A 177 -13.09 9.12 -24.08
C GLU A 177 -14.30 10.05 -24.25
#